data_AF-A0A918D7I4-F1
#
_entry.id   AF-A0A918D7I4-F1
#
_cell.length_a   1.000
_cell.length_b   1.000
_cell.length_c   1.000
_cell.angle_alpha   90.00
_cell.angle_beta   90.00
_cell.angle_gamma   90.00
#
_symmetry.space_group_name_H-M   'P 1'
#
loop_
_entity.id
_entity.type
_entity.pdbx_description
1 polymer ?
#
loop_
_entity_poly.entity_id
_entity_poly.type
_entity_poly.pdbx_seq_one_letter_code
_entity_poly.pdbx_strand_id
1 'polypeptide(L)'
;MYPDTHSDAGANARIRWESVHHFSGRNPTDREEIEANAFAASLLMPADLLRSELSRLPAVVRHGPERCTSALAGIFDVSDSAMGFRLINLGLVR
;
A
#
# COMPACT_ATOMS: atom_id res chain seq x y z
N MET A 1 -22.25 -55.28 33.04
CA MET A 1 -22.37 -54.53 31.76
C MET A 1 -23.18 -53.29 32.07
N TYR A 2 -22.68 -52.12 31.64
CA TYR A 2 -22.72 -50.77 32.26
C TYR A 2 -21.60 -50.57 33.31
N PRO A 3 -20.96 -49.38 33.41
CA PRO A 3 -21.59 -48.04 33.24
C PRO A 3 -20.73 -46.87 32.66
N ASP A 4 -21.34 -45.68 32.70
CA ASP A 4 -20.77 -44.33 32.95
C ASP A 4 -20.16 -43.41 31.87
N THR A 5 -20.43 -42.13 32.17
CA THR A 5 -20.20 -40.83 31.52
C THR A 5 -18.74 -40.38 31.44
N HIS A 6 -18.33 -39.80 30.31
CA HIS A 6 -17.27 -38.77 30.16
C HIS A 6 -17.56 -38.05 28.81
N SER A 7 -17.86 -36.75 28.72
CA SER A 7 -17.03 -35.55 28.96
C SER A 7 -15.63 -35.64 28.32
N ASP A 8 -15.51 -35.11 27.09
CA ASP A 8 -14.41 -34.26 26.58
C ASP A 8 -14.76 -33.90 25.12
N ALA A 9 -15.06 -32.65 24.77
CA ALA A 9 -14.13 -31.51 24.60
C ALA A 9 -13.14 -31.69 23.45
N GLY A 10 -13.29 -30.87 22.41
CA GLY A 10 -12.38 -30.76 21.26
C GLY A 10 -13.15 -30.44 19.97
N ALA A 11 -13.56 -29.19 19.76
CA ALA A 11 -12.79 -28.19 18.98
C ALA A 11 -12.50 -28.70 17.54
N ASN A 12 -12.83 -28.02 16.45
CA ASN A 12 -13.11 -26.61 16.29
C ASN A 12 -13.84 -26.40 14.96
N ALA A 13 -14.65 -25.35 14.94
CA ALA A 13 -15.48 -24.91 13.84
C ALA A 13 -14.81 -25.04 12.46
N ARG A 14 -15.55 -25.63 11.50
CA ARG A 14 -15.43 -25.26 10.09
C ARG A 14 -15.56 -23.74 10.07
N ILE A 15 -14.44 -23.03 9.87
CA ILE A 15 -14.47 -21.59 9.67
C ILE A 15 -15.21 -21.38 8.36
N ARG A 16 -16.52 -21.17 8.50
CA ARG A 16 -17.40 -20.65 7.48
C ARG A 16 -16.96 -19.21 7.30
N TRP A 17 -16.11 -18.96 6.32
CA TRP A 17 -15.67 -17.62 5.92
C TRP A 17 -16.82 -16.71 5.44
N GLU A 18 -18.07 -17.16 5.46
CA GLU A 18 -19.26 -16.39 5.05
C GLU A 18 -19.77 -15.39 6.11
N SER A 19 -19.02 -15.06 7.16
CA SER A 19 -19.47 -14.08 8.16
C SER A 19 -18.38 -13.19 8.77
N VAL A 20 -17.17 -13.16 8.19
CA VAL A 20 -16.24 -12.08 8.50
C VAL A 20 -16.57 -10.95 7.54
N HIS A 21 -17.31 -9.97 8.04
CA HIS A 21 -17.44 -8.62 7.51
C HIS A 21 -17.36 -8.46 6.00
N HIS A 22 -18.47 -8.03 5.42
CA HIS A 22 -18.50 -7.25 4.19
C HIS A 22 -17.63 -5.98 4.39
N PHE A 23 -16.30 -6.13 4.47
CA PHE A 23 -15.37 -5.06 4.15
C PHE A 23 -15.48 -4.96 2.64
N SER A 24 -16.57 -4.31 2.19
CA SER A 24 -16.74 -3.86 0.83
C SER A 24 -15.42 -3.22 0.45
N GLY A 25 -14.70 -3.86 -0.46
CA GLY A 25 -13.36 -3.43 -0.84
C GLY A 25 -13.40 -1.94 -1.13
N ARG A 26 -12.57 -1.21 -0.38
CA ARG A 26 -11.96 0.09 -0.72
C ARG A 26 -12.65 0.72 -1.92
N ASN A 27 -13.69 1.49 -1.66
CA ASN A 27 -14.26 2.34 -2.69
C ASN A 27 -13.31 3.53 -2.82
N PRO A 28 -12.49 3.64 -3.89
CA PRO A 28 -11.66 4.83 -4.10
C PRO A 28 -12.48 6.12 -4.26
N THR A 29 -13.81 6.05 -4.14
CA THR A 29 -14.73 7.19 -4.07
C THR A 29 -14.86 7.76 -2.67
N ASP A 30 -14.42 7.07 -1.62
CA ASP A 30 -14.45 7.59 -0.25
C ASP A 30 -13.39 8.68 -0.13
N ARG A 31 -13.87 9.92 -0.18
CA ARG A 31 -13.04 11.12 -0.15
C ARG A 31 -12.04 11.11 1.01
N GLU A 32 -12.45 10.58 2.16
CA GLU A 32 -11.59 10.45 3.34
C GLU A 32 -10.44 9.47 3.11
N GLU A 33 -10.67 8.33 2.44
CA GLU A 33 -9.60 7.39 2.09
C GLU A 33 -8.62 8.00 1.08
N ILE A 34 -9.13 8.77 0.10
CA ILE A 34 -8.28 9.48 -0.87
C ILE A 34 -7.41 10.51 -0.15
N GLU A 35 -8.00 11.33 0.72
CA GLU A 35 -7.30 12.36 1.50
C GLU A 35 -6.27 11.72 2.45
N ALA A 36 -6.63 10.64 3.14
CA ALA A 36 -5.73 9.90 4.02
C ALA A 36 -4.55 9.28 3.26
N ASN A 37 -4.79 8.68 2.09
CA ASN A 37 -3.72 8.14 1.24
C ASN A 37 -2.82 9.25 0.69
N ALA A 38 -3.39 10.39 0.28
CA ALA A 38 -2.62 11.55 -0.18
C ALA A 38 -1.76 12.15 0.96
N PHE A 39 -2.31 12.17 2.18
CA PHE A 39 -1.60 12.58 3.38
C PHE A 39 -0.46 11.62 3.73
N ALA A 40 -0.70 10.30 3.75
CA ALA A 40 0.35 9.31 3.98
C ALA A 40 1.47 9.42 2.93
N ALA A 41 1.12 9.63 1.65
CA ALA A 41 2.09 9.82 0.59
C ALA A 41 2.91 11.11 0.77
N SER A 42 2.34 12.18 1.35
CA SER A 42 3.10 13.41 1.61
C SER A 42 4.06 13.28 2.79
N LEU A 43 3.74 12.42 3.77
CA LEU A 43 4.63 12.08 4.87
C LEU A 43 5.77 11.17 4.42
N LEU A 44 5.46 10.11 3.67
CA LEU A 44 6.44 9.12 3.20
C LEU A 44 7.32 9.68 2.06
N MET A 45 6.72 10.44 1.15
CA MET A 45 7.37 10.97 -0.05
C MET A 45 7.12 12.49 -0.18
N PRO A 46 7.78 13.32 0.63
CA PRO A 46 7.64 14.77 0.58
C PRO A 46 8.08 15.33 -0.77
N ALA A 47 7.33 16.31 -1.30
CA ALA A 47 7.56 16.84 -2.64
C ALA A 47 8.94 17.50 -2.81
N ASP A 48 9.40 18.23 -1.79
CA ASP A 48 10.70 18.90 -1.82
C ASP A 48 11.86 17.91 -1.82
N LEU A 49 11.75 16.85 -1.00
CA LEU A 49 12.74 15.77 -0.98
C LEU A 49 12.76 15.00 -2.30
N LEU A 50 11.59 14.70 -2.87
CA LEU A 50 11.51 14.07 -4.19
C LEU A 50 12.20 14.90 -5.27
N ARG A 51 11.97 16.23 -5.28
CA ARG A 51 12.63 17.14 -6.23
C ARG A 51 14.13 17.20 -6.02
N SER A 52 14.57 17.23 -4.77
CA SER A 52 15.99 17.18 -4.40
C SER A 52 16.64 15.90 -4.92
N GLU A 53 16.07 14.74 -4.59
CA GLU A 53 16.63 13.44 -5.01
C GLU A 53 16.56 13.26 -6.52
N LEU A 54 15.49 13.70 -7.18
CA LEU A 54 15.38 13.73 -8.64
C LEU A 54 16.51 14.53 -9.31
N SER A 55 16.92 15.66 -8.70
CA SER A 55 18.03 16.47 -9.21
C SER A 55 19.39 15.79 -9.04
N ARG A 56 19.53 14.93 -8.02
CA ARG A 56 20.74 14.16 -7.71
C ARG A 56 20.87 12.89 -8.54
N LEU A 57 19.78 12.40 -9.14
CA LEU A 57 19.82 11.25 -10.03
C LEU A 57 20.64 11.53 -11.29
N PRO A 58 21.40 10.53 -11.80
CA PRO A 58 22.09 10.63 -13.07
C PRO A 58 21.12 10.96 -14.22
N ALA A 59 21.54 11.76 -15.18
CA ALA A 59 20.69 12.16 -16.32
C ALA A 59 20.09 10.95 -17.05
N VAL A 60 20.87 9.88 -17.23
CA VAL A 60 20.41 8.63 -17.86
C VAL A 60 19.24 7.96 -17.12
N VAL A 61 19.18 8.11 -15.79
CA VAL A 61 18.09 7.59 -14.96
C VAL A 61 16.90 8.55 -15.03
N ARG A 62 17.15 9.86 -14.91
CA ARG A 62 16.11 10.89 -14.94
C ARG A 62 15.33 10.95 -16.25
N HIS A 63 15.97 10.65 -17.38
CA HIS A 63 15.30 10.64 -18.70
C HIS A 63 14.46 9.39 -18.96
N GLY A 64 14.58 8.34 -18.15
CA GLY A 64 13.75 7.14 -18.26
C GLY A 64 12.68 7.13 -17.17
N PRO A 65 11.38 7.30 -17.46
CA PRO A 65 10.35 7.42 -16.44
C PRO A 65 10.26 6.20 -15.52
N GLU A 66 10.41 4.99 -16.05
CA GLU A 66 10.38 3.75 -15.26
C GLU A 66 11.63 3.63 -14.37
N ARG A 67 12.80 3.98 -14.91
CA ARG A 67 14.07 3.94 -14.17
C ARG A 67 14.10 4.99 -13.05
N CYS A 68 13.59 6.18 -13.35
CA CYS A 68 13.41 7.27 -12.40
C CYS A 68 12.46 6.87 -11.26
N THR A 69 11.31 6.30 -11.61
CA THR A 69 10.32 5.83 -10.64
C THR A 69 10.89 4.77 -9.72
N SER A 70 11.55 3.74 -10.28
CA SER A 70 12.14 2.66 -9.48
C SER A 70 13.29 3.14 -8.60
N ALA A 71 14.14 4.05 -9.10
CA ALA A 71 15.22 4.64 -8.31
C ALA A 71 14.69 5.44 -7.13
N LEU A 72 13.67 6.28 -7.34
CA LEU A 72 13.05 7.04 -6.26
C LEU A 72 12.30 6.12 -5.29
N ALA A 73 11.59 5.10 -5.79
CA ALA A 73 10.89 4.14 -4.95
C ALA A 73 11.84 3.44 -3.96
N GLY A 74 13.03 3.05 -4.42
CA GLY A 74 14.07 2.49 -3.56
C GLY A 74 14.64 3.46 -2.53
N ILE A 75 14.71 4.77 -2.83
CA ILE A 75 15.20 5.78 -1.89
C ILE A 75 14.20 6.01 -0.75
N PHE A 76 12.91 6.01 -1.06
CA PHE A 76 11.84 6.28 -0.10
C PHE A 76 11.22 5.01 0.52
N ASP A 77 11.75 3.82 0.18
CA ASP A 77 11.28 2.51 0.65
C ASP A 77 9.77 2.29 0.43
N VAL A 78 9.31 2.59 -0.80
CA VAL A 78 7.92 2.40 -1.23
C VAL A 78 7.84 1.52 -2.46
N SER A 79 6.64 1.09 -2.84
CA SER A 79 6.44 0.39 -4.11
C SER A 79 6.56 1.33 -5.30
N ASP A 80 7.02 0.79 -6.44
CA ASP A 80 7.09 1.50 -7.72
C ASP A 80 5.75 2.12 -8.11
N SER A 81 4.64 1.41 -7.88
CA SER A 81 3.30 1.92 -8.15
C SER A 81 2.96 3.14 -7.30
N ALA A 82 3.27 3.10 -5.99
CA ALA A 82 3.01 4.24 -5.10
C ALA A 82 3.85 5.46 -5.48
N MET A 83 5.13 5.25 -5.82
CA MET A 83 5.99 6.31 -6.32
C MET A 83 5.48 6.87 -7.65
N GLY A 84 5.06 6.01 -8.59
CA GLY A 84 4.48 6.43 -9.87
C GLY A 84 3.26 7.33 -9.69
N PHE A 85 2.30 6.91 -8.85
CA PHE A 85 1.14 7.75 -8.50
C PHE A 85 1.57 9.09 -7.89
N ARG A 86 2.56 9.08 -7.00
CA ARG A 86 3.07 10.30 -6.37
C ARG A 86 3.69 11.26 -7.39
N LEU A 87 4.49 10.75 -8.32
CA LEU A 87 5.13 11.55 -9.37
C LEU A 87 4.10 12.14 -10.34
N ILE A 88 3.08 11.36 -10.72
CA ILE A 88 1.96 11.84 -11.54
C ILE A 88 1.20 12.96 -10.80
N ASN A 89 0.87 12.75 -9.52
CA ASN A 89 0.17 13.75 -8.70
C ASN A 89 0.98 15.05 -8.52
N LEU A 90 2.31 14.97 -8.58
CA LEU A 90 3.21 16.13 -8.52
C LEU A 90 3.53 16.73 -9.90
N GLY A 91 3.04 16.13 -11.00
CA GLY A 91 3.30 16.56 -12.37
C GLY A 91 4.75 16.35 -12.84
N LEU A 92 5.47 15.41 -12.22
CA LEU A 92 6.87 15.11 -12.52
C LEU A 92 7.04 14.05 -13.61
N VAL A 93 6.01 13.22 -13.82
CA VAL A 93 5.94 12.17 -14.85
C VAL A 93 4.53 12.18 -15.45
N ARG A 94 4.40 11.84 -16.73
CA ARG A 94 3.13 11.71 -17.47
C ARG A 94 3.03 10.34 -18.12
#